data_AF-A0A4Z2ETV8-F1
#
_entry.id   AF-A0A4Z2ETV8-F1
#
_cell.length_a   1.000
_cell.length_b   1.000
_cell.length_c   1.000
_cell.angle_alpha   90.00
_cell.angle_beta   90.00
_cell.angle_gamma   90.00
#
_symmetry.space_group_name_H-M   'P 1'
#
loop_
_entity.id
_entity.type
_entity.pdbx_description
1 polymer ?
#
loop_
_entity_poly.entity_id
_entity_poly.type
_entity_poly.pdbx_seq_one_letter_code
_entity_poly.pdbx_strand_id
1 'polypeptide(L)'
;MWACLPESLAYLTAATHGLDEEAAALKETFDPEKEAVPEVDPEAQLLQPSPPINPLDTNWPLLTEGSGEEGGIKEEGGGWEVEEDLDLPPELDLPPGAGGGSEDGFFVPPTKGTGPTQMWCNNSQLPVDHVLAGSFETAMRLLHDQVGVVNFEPYKSLFMQTLSRGRTCYLGLPSLPCLRSQPQRNWKDCGAKQGLPAVGLRLSDLIARLQHCYQLTTSGRFEEAVERFRVILLSVPLLVVDNKQEIAEAQQLITICREYIVGLTMETERKKLPKDTLDQQKRLCEMAAYFTHCNLQPVHMVLVLRTALNLFFKLRNFKTAASFARRLLELGPKPDVAQQTRKILAACEKTLTDAHQLNYDPHNPFDLCGASFVPLYRGRPVEKCPLSGACYCPTYKGQVCRVTEVTEIGKDVIGLRVSPLQFR
;
A
#
# COMPACT_ATOMS: atom_id res chain seq x y z
N MET A 1 49.47 3.25 29.28
CA MET A 1 49.21 4.48 28.53
C MET A 1 50.50 4.80 27.79
N TRP A 2 50.73 4.13 26.65
CA TRP A 2 51.84 4.46 25.76
C TRP A 2 51.25 5.38 24.72
N ALA A 3 51.67 6.64 24.70
CA ALA A 3 51.46 7.47 23.54
C ALA A 3 52.32 6.86 22.43
N CYS A 4 51.73 6.11 21.50
CA CYS A 4 52.43 5.76 20.27
C CYS A 4 52.68 7.08 19.54
N LEU A 5 53.92 7.57 19.64
CA LEU A 5 54.37 8.70 18.87
C LEU A 5 54.28 8.34 17.38
N PRO A 6 53.88 9.28 16.50
CA PRO A 6 53.77 9.04 15.07
C PRO A 6 55.03 8.40 14.45
N GLU A 7 56.19 8.73 15.01
CA GLU A 7 57.51 8.27 14.58
C GLU A 7 57.74 6.78 14.88
N SER A 8 57.23 6.28 16.02
CA SER A 8 57.31 4.85 16.37
C SER A 8 56.49 3.96 15.42
N LEU A 9 55.33 4.44 14.99
CA LEU A 9 54.49 3.74 14.01
C LEU A 9 55.08 3.83 12.60
N ALA A 10 55.64 5.00 12.24
CA ALA A 10 56.31 5.19 10.96
C ALA A 10 57.53 4.27 10.82
N TYR A 11 58.35 4.14 11.86
CA TYR A 11 59.50 3.22 11.88
C TYR A 11 59.06 1.75 11.74
N LEU A 12 58.06 1.31 12.51
CA LEU A 12 57.54 -0.06 12.42
C LEU A 12 56.95 -0.36 11.04
N THR A 13 56.33 0.63 10.41
CA THR A 13 55.79 0.49 9.04
C THR A 13 56.94 0.43 8.03
N ALA A 14 57.94 1.31 8.10
CA ALA A 14 59.08 1.24 7.18
C ALA A 14 59.84 -0.10 7.30
N ALA A 15 60.08 -0.55 8.54
CA ALA A 15 60.81 -1.79 8.83
C ALA A 15 60.04 -3.06 8.43
N THR A 16 58.70 -3.11 8.62
CA THR A 16 57.90 -4.27 8.18
C THR A 16 57.68 -4.29 6.66
N HIS A 17 57.89 -3.17 5.97
CA HIS A 17 57.68 -3.03 4.53
C HIS A 17 58.96 -3.14 3.69
N GLY A 18 60.13 -3.43 4.30
CA GLY A 18 61.41 -3.58 3.59
C GLY A 18 62.00 -2.27 3.04
N LEU A 19 61.59 -1.14 3.62
CA LEU A 19 62.07 0.20 3.31
C LEU A 19 63.24 0.54 4.24
N ASP A 20 64.37 -0.13 4.00
CA ASP A 20 65.53 -0.15 4.90
C ASP A 20 66.19 1.22 5.07
N GLU A 21 66.19 2.05 4.02
CA GLU A 21 66.77 3.40 4.03
C GLU A 21 65.93 4.36 4.88
N GLU A 22 64.59 4.35 4.71
CA GLU A 22 63.70 5.19 5.53
C GLU A 22 63.64 4.71 6.98
N ALA A 23 63.69 3.39 7.22
CA ALA A 23 63.74 2.84 8.57
C ALA A 23 65.02 3.25 9.31
N ALA A 24 66.17 3.27 8.63
CA ALA A 24 67.44 3.71 9.22
C ALA A 24 67.43 5.21 9.55
N ALA A 25 66.90 6.05 8.66
CA ALA A 25 66.77 7.49 8.90
C ALA A 25 65.85 7.79 10.09
N LEU A 26 64.72 7.08 10.20
CA LEU A 26 63.79 7.23 11.33
C LEU A 26 64.37 6.73 12.64
N LYS A 27 65.27 5.73 12.61
CA LYS A 27 65.96 5.21 13.80
C LYS A 27 66.91 6.22 14.44
N GLU A 28 67.58 7.05 13.64
CA GLU A 28 68.51 8.09 14.14
C GLU A 28 67.80 9.25 14.85
N THR A 29 66.51 9.45 14.57
CA THR A 29 65.68 10.48 15.22
C THR A 29 65.25 10.11 16.65
N PHE A 30 65.42 8.87 17.10
CA PHE A 30 65.04 8.45 18.45
C PHE A 30 66.09 8.89 19.49
N ASP A 31 65.63 9.56 20.56
CA ASP A 31 66.48 10.00 21.68
C ASP A 31 66.71 8.82 22.67
N PRO A 32 67.95 8.30 22.81
CA PRO A 32 68.23 7.08 23.56
C PRO A 32 68.00 7.18 25.08
N GLU A 33 67.84 8.38 25.63
CA GLU A 33 67.53 8.58 27.07
C GLU A 33 66.03 8.60 27.38
N LYS A 34 65.15 8.72 26.38
CA LYS A 34 63.69 8.88 26.58
C LYS A 34 62.82 7.83 25.89
N GLU A 35 63.27 7.24 24.78
CA GLU A 35 62.45 6.34 23.97
C GLU A 35 63.21 5.09 23.54
N ALA A 36 62.58 3.93 23.69
CA ALA A 36 63.11 2.66 23.23
C ALA A 36 62.60 2.36 21.82
N VAL A 37 63.50 1.97 20.91
CA VAL A 37 63.13 1.54 19.56
C VAL A 37 62.27 0.28 19.66
N PRO A 38 61.05 0.26 19.10
CA PRO A 38 60.16 -0.89 19.20
C PRO A 38 60.70 -2.08 18.38
N GLU A 39 60.59 -3.29 18.93
CA GLU A 39 60.99 -4.53 18.26
C GLU A 39 60.02 -4.86 17.12
N VAL A 40 60.56 -5.25 15.96
CA VAL A 40 59.80 -5.61 14.76
C VAL A 40 59.39 -7.08 14.85
N ASP A 41 58.10 -7.36 14.70
CA ASP A 41 57.57 -8.72 14.67
C ASP A 41 57.94 -9.42 13.35
N PRO A 42 58.65 -10.57 13.38
CA PRO A 42 59.05 -11.27 12.16
C PRO A 42 57.89 -11.92 11.38
N GLU A 43 56.69 -12.04 11.94
CA GLU A 43 55.50 -12.54 11.23
C GLU A 43 54.59 -11.42 10.65
N ALA A 44 54.97 -10.15 10.79
CA ALA A 44 54.19 -9.05 10.24
C ALA A 44 54.17 -9.08 8.70
N GLN A 45 53.03 -9.42 8.12
CA GLN A 45 52.80 -9.40 6.67
C GLN A 45 51.92 -8.22 6.25
N LEU A 46 52.28 -7.62 5.11
CA LEU A 46 51.49 -6.59 4.45
C LEU A 46 50.13 -7.15 4.04
N LEU A 47 49.06 -6.55 4.55
CA LEU A 47 47.70 -6.77 4.06
C LEU A 47 47.54 -6.08 2.70
N GLN A 48 47.87 -6.78 1.62
CA GLN A 48 47.47 -6.37 0.28
C GLN A 48 46.02 -6.80 0.04
N PRO A 49 45.12 -5.89 -0.36
CA PRO A 49 43.79 -6.29 -0.80
C PRO A 49 43.95 -7.23 -2.00
N SER A 50 43.17 -8.32 -2.02
CA SER A 50 43.19 -9.24 -3.15
C SER A 50 42.89 -8.49 -4.45
N PRO A 51 43.58 -8.81 -5.57
CA PRO A 51 43.30 -8.16 -6.84
C PRO A 51 41.83 -8.34 -7.22
N PRO A 52 41.17 -7.31 -7.78
CA PRO A 52 39.78 -7.39 -8.21
C PRO A 52 39.59 -8.58 -9.16
N ILE A 53 38.54 -9.37 -8.94
CA ILE A 53 38.30 -10.64 -9.64
C ILE A 53 37.93 -10.45 -11.14
N ASN A 54 37.71 -9.22 -11.60
CA ASN A 54 37.40 -8.93 -13.01
C ASN A 54 38.48 -8.06 -13.67
N PRO A 55 38.99 -8.44 -14.86
CA PRO A 55 39.68 -7.50 -15.74
C PRO A 55 38.70 -6.38 -16.18
N LEU A 56 39.20 -5.15 -16.22
CA LEU A 56 38.45 -3.91 -16.49
C LEU A 56 38.17 -3.66 -17.99
N ASP A 57 38.29 -4.67 -18.86
CA ASP A 57 38.27 -4.51 -20.32
C ASP A 57 36.86 -4.57 -20.93
N THR A 58 35.81 -4.12 -20.22
CA THR A 58 34.47 -4.09 -20.82
C THR A 58 33.74 -2.81 -20.47
N ASN A 59 33.82 -1.85 -21.41
CA ASN A 59 33.10 -0.59 -21.38
C ASN A 59 31.59 -0.80 -21.20
N TRP A 60 31.05 -0.07 -20.24
CA TRP A 60 29.65 0.06 -19.84
C TRP A 60 28.87 0.95 -20.86
N PRO A 61 27.54 0.79 -21.06
CA PRO A 61 26.86 1.20 -22.28
C PRO A 61 26.46 2.69 -22.32
N LEU A 62 26.51 3.29 -23.52
CA LEU A 62 26.08 4.65 -23.83
C LEU A 62 24.59 4.71 -24.21
N LEU A 63 23.97 5.85 -23.87
CA LEU A 63 22.54 6.17 -23.97
C LEU A 63 22.05 6.33 -25.42
N THR A 64 20.86 5.79 -25.69
CA THR A 64 20.05 6.06 -26.88
C THR A 64 19.08 7.23 -26.64
N GLU A 65 19.26 8.32 -27.40
CA GLU A 65 18.25 9.32 -27.76
C GLU A 65 18.48 9.53 -29.28
N GLY A 66 17.54 9.47 -30.22
CA GLY A 66 16.12 9.77 -30.29
C GLY A 66 15.93 10.65 -31.54
N SER A 67 14.85 10.45 -32.32
CA SER A 67 14.42 11.16 -33.55
C SER A 67 15.03 10.60 -34.86
N GLY A 68 14.31 10.38 -35.97
CA GLY A 68 12.93 10.67 -36.36
C GLY A 68 12.68 10.08 -37.76
N GLU A 69 11.40 9.94 -38.11
CA GLU A 69 10.83 9.29 -39.30
C GLU A 69 11.31 9.80 -40.67
N GLU A 70 11.32 8.89 -41.67
CA GLU A 70 10.86 8.98 -43.08
C GLU A 70 11.56 7.84 -43.85
N GLY A 71 10.98 7.00 -44.71
CA GLY A 71 9.69 6.97 -45.41
C GLY A 71 9.92 6.35 -46.81
N GLY A 72 9.45 5.12 -47.04
CA GLY A 72 9.35 4.46 -48.37
C GLY A 72 10.59 3.65 -48.79
N ILE A 73 10.51 2.52 -49.51
CA ILE A 73 9.49 1.91 -50.38
C ILE A 73 9.67 0.38 -50.33
N LYS A 74 8.56 -0.37 -50.45
CA LYS A 74 8.55 -1.84 -50.60
C LYS A 74 9.10 -2.27 -51.97
N GLU A 75 9.93 -3.30 -51.99
CA GLU A 75 9.94 -4.28 -53.08
C GLU A 75 10.03 -5.70 -52.54
N GLU A 76 9.12 -6.56 -53.00
CA GLU A 76 9.10 -7.99 -52.74
C GLU A 76 10.23 -8.67 -53.50
N GLY A 77 11.06 -9.43 -52.79
CA GLY A 77 12.01 -10.36 -53.38
C GLY A 77 12.40 -11.44 -52.38
N GLY A 78 11.73 -12.59 -52.44
CA GLY A 78 12.10 -13.74 -51.61
C GLY A 78 13.50 -14.26 -51.98
N GLY A 79 14.42 -14.26 -51.02
CA GLY A 79 15.73 -14.88 -51.15
C GLY A 79 16.61 -14.61 -49.93
N TRP A 80 16.81 -15.64 -49.09
CA TRP A 80 17.74 -15.75 -47.96
C TRP A 80 17.66 -14.60 -46.94
N GLU A 81 17.25 -14.89 -45.70
CA GLU A 81 17.40 -13.96 -44.56
C GLU A 81 18.90 -13.67 -44.34
N VAL A 82 19.41 -12.68 -45.07
CA VAL A 82 20.64 -11.98 -44.73
C VAL A 82 20.23 -11.03 -43.62
N GLU A 83 20.83 -11.16 -42.43
CA GLU A 83 20.78 -10.14 -41.39
C GLU A 83 21.34 -8.85 -41.99
N GLU A 84 20.45 -8.01 -42.53
CA GLU A 84 20.77 -6.75 -43.22
C GLU A 84 21.05 -5.62 -42.22
N ASP A 85 21.58 -5.96 -41.04
CA ASP A 85 22.22 -5.06 -40.11
C ASP A 85 23.56 -5.71 -39.71
N LEU A 86 24.57 -5.52 -40.56
CA LEU A 86 25.96 -5.59 -40.11
C LEU A 86 26.14 -4.46 -39.10
N ASP A 87 25.88 -4.75 -37.82
CA ASP A 87 26.16 -3.86 -36.70
C ASP A 87 27.63 -3.42 -36.82
N LEU A 88 27.84 -2.18 -37.26
CA LEU A 88 29.16 -1.59 -37.37
C LEU A 88 29.83 -1.69 -36.00
N PRO A 89 31.05 -2.26 -35.92
CA PRO A 89 31.80 -2.24 -34.67
C PRO A 89 31.83 -0.82 -34.13
N PRO A 90 31.58 -0.59 -32.83
CA PRO A 90 31.49 0.75 -32.22
C PRO A 90 32.77 1.60 -32.36
N GLU A 91 33.83 1.04 -32.93
CA GLU A 91 35.08 1.69 -33.28
C GLU A 91 35.00 2.55 -34.56
N LEU A 92 34.04 2.28 -35.47
CA LEU A 92 33.93 2.94 -36.77
C LEU A 92 32.94 4.12 -36.80
N ASP A 93 32.16 4.32 -35.74
CA ASP A 93 31.10 5.35 -35.64
C ASP A 93 31.53 6.58 -34.81
N LEU A 94 32.83 6.87 -34.78
CA LEU A 94 33.38 8.03 -34.08
C LEU A 94 33.26 9.30 -34.94
N PRO A 95 32.65 10.40 -34.45
CA PRO A 95 32.60 11.65 -35.19
C PRO A 95 34.02 12.21 -35.43
N PRO A 96 34.29 12.83 -36.59
CA PRO A 96 35.60 13.40 -36.90
C PRO A 96 35.83 14.64 -36.03
N GLY A 97 36.43 14.43 -34.87
CA GLY A 97 36.71 15.50 -33.89
C GLY A 97 37.36 15.05 -32.59
N ALA A 98 37.34 13.77 -32.24
CA ALA A 98 38.04 13.25 -31.06
C ALA A 98 39.49 12.83 -31.39
N GLY A 99 40.28 13.77 -31.91
CA GLY A 99 41.70 13.56 -32.21
C GLY A 99 42.59 14.59 -31.53
N GLY A 100 43.30 14.16 -30.49
CA GLY A 100 44.41 14.88 -29.84
C GLY A 100 44.15 15.13 -28.35
N GLY A 101 45.02 14.79 -27.40
CA GLY A 101 46.38 14.25 -27.42
C GLY A 101 46.88 14.10 -25.98
N SER A 102 48.10 13.58 -25.83
CA SER A 102 48.87 13.30 -24.59
C SER A 102 48.41 12.13 -23.72
N GLU A 103 49.33 11.18 -23.56
CA GLU A 103 49.33 10.05 -22.61
C GLU A 103 49.45 10.52 -21.14
N ASP A 104 48.67 11.52 -20.73
CA ASP A 104 48.42 11.80 -19.33
C ASP A 104 47.03 11.24 -19.01
N GLY A 105 46.99 10.07 -18.39
CA GLY A 105 45.77 9.35 -18.05
C GLY A 105 44.85 10.18 -17.15
N PHE A 106 44.01 11.02 -17.76
CA PHE A 106 43.08 11.88 -17.06
C PHE A 106 41.95 11.01 -16.49
N PHE A 107 41.89 10.87 -15.17
CA PHE A 107 40.83 10.14 -14.51
C PHE A 107 39.49 10.90 -14.68
N VAL A 108 38.53 10.26 -15.35
CA VAL A 108 37.15 10.75 -15.46
C VAL A 108 36.28 9.98 -14.46
N PRO A 109 35.64 10.64 -13.48
CA PRO A 109 34.77 9.96 -12.54
C PRO A 109 33.52 9.40 -13.24
N PRO A 110 33.08 8.17 -12.92
CA PRO A 110 31.92 7.56 -13.57
C PRO A 110 30.62 8.26 -13.18
N THR A 111 29.68 8.31 -14.13
CA THR A 111 28.33 8.84 -13.91
C THR A 111 27.44 7.82 -13.19
N LYS A 112 26.48 8.31 -12.39
CA LYS A 112 25.52 7.44 -11.69
C LYS A 112 24.58 6.77 -12.68
N GLY A 113 24.44 5.45 -12.59
CA GLY A 113 23.40 4.71 -13.29
C GLY A 113 22.00 4.93 -12.68
N THR A 114 20.98 4.42 -13.36
CA THR A 114 19.59 4.45 -12.90
C THR A 114 19.43 3.61 -11.63
N GLY A 115 18.89 4.21 -10.57
CA GLY A 115 18.65 3.51 -9.31
C GLY A 115 17.51 2.48 -9.42
N PRO A 116 17.56 1.35 -8.67
CA PRO A 116 16.50 0.33 -8.70
C PRO A 116 15.09 0.86 -8.37
N THR A 117 14.99 1.85 -7.48
CA THR A 117 13.71 2.46 -7.11
C THR A 117 13.10 3.27 -8.25
N GLN A 118 13.92 3.92 -9.09
CA GLN A 118 13.43 4.62 -10.27
C GLN A 118 12.91 3.61 -11.31
N MET A 119 13.61 2.50 -11.48
CA MET A 119 13.16 1.42 -12.36
C MET A 119 11.80 0.86 -11.93
N TRP A 120 11.56 0.68 -10.62
CA TRP A 120 10.26 0.26 -10.12
C TRP A 120 9.13 1.21 -10.51
N CYS A 121 9.37 2.53 -10.42
CA CYS A 121 8.40 3.54 -10.85
C CYS A 121 8.18 3.54 -12.36
N ASN A 122 9.19 3.20 -13.16
CA ASN A 122 9.06 3.15 -14.62
C ASN A 122 8.30 1.88 -15.07
N ASN A 123 8.50 0.75 -14.37
CA ASN A 123 7.97 -0.56 -14.75
C ASN A 123 6.59 -0.87 -14.16
N SER A 124 6.11 -0.07 -13.21
CA SER A 124 4.84 -0.32 -12.52
C SER A 124 3.89 0.87 -12.60
N GLN A 125 2.60 0.55 -12.56
CA GLN A 125 1.49 1.50 -12.43
C GLN A 125 0.70 1.24 -11.14
N LEU A 126 1.23 0.41 -10.24
CA LEU A 126 0.61 0.04 -8.97
C LEU A 126 1.05 1.00 -7.85
N PRO A 127 0.12 1.61 -7.09
CA PRO A 127 0.48 2.58 -6.05
C PRO A 127 1.51 2.08 -5.05
N VAL A 128 1.39 0.83 -4.59
CA VAL A 128 2.30 0.24 -3.59
C VAL A 128 3.76 0.19 -4.06
N ASP A 129 4.00 -0.04 -5.35
CA ASP A 129 5.36 -0.12 -5.88
C ASP A 129 6.05 1.24 -5.84
N HIS A 130 5.31 2.31 -6.11
CA HIS A 130 5.81 3.69 -6.02
C HIS A 130 6.05 4.12 -4.57
N VAL A 131 5.20 3.67 -3.63
CA VAL A 131 5.44 3.88 -2.19
C VAL A 131 6.69 3.14 -1.73
N LEU A 132 6.91 1.90 -2.17
CA LEU A 132 8.12 1.12 -1.87
C LEU A 132 9.39 1.76 -2.47
N ALA A 133 9.27 2.40 -3.63
CA ALA A 133 10.33 3.17 -4.25
C ALA A 133 10.64 4.50 -3.53
N GLY A 134 9.77 4.94 -2.61
CA GLY A 134 9.88 6.25 -1.95
C GLY A 134 9.41 7.43 -2.79
N SER A 135 8.80 7.19 -3.95
CA SER A 135 8.23 8.22 -4.81
C SER A 135 6.77 8.48 -4.43
N PHE A 136 6.56 9.19 -3.32
CA PHE A 136 5.21 9.43 -2.79
C PHE A 136 4.35 10.27 -3.72
N GLU A 137 4.91 11.25 -4.42
CA GLU A 137 4.16 12.10 -5.34
C GLU A 137 3.52 11.28 -6.46
N THR A 138 4.29 10.37 -7.08
CA THR A 138 3.78 9.51 -8.15
C THR A 138 2.78 8.49 -7.62
N ALA A 139 3.00 7.92 -6.43
CA ALA A 139 2.03 7.05 -5.77
C ALA A 139 0.70 7.78 -5.47
N MET A 140 0.77 9.03 -5.00
CA MET A 140 -0.40 9.86 -4.73
C MET A 140 -1.16 10.19 -6.01
N ARG A 141 -0.46 10.52 -7.10
CA ARG A 141 -1.08 10.73 -8.41
C ARG A 141 -1.82 9.48 -8.90
N LEU A 142 -1.20 8.31 -8.80
CA LEU A 142 -1.86 7.03 -9.14
C LEU A 142 -3.11 6.78 -8.29
N LEU A 143 -3.05 6.98 -6.98
CA LEU A 143 -4.24 6.82 -6.10
C LEU A 143 -5.33 7.86 -6.39
N HIS A 144 -4.94 9.08 -6.78
CA HIS A 144 -5.88 10.12 -7.18
C HIS A 144 -6.65 9.72 -8.43
N ASP A 145 -5.95 9.29 -9.48
CA ASP A 145 -6.54 9.00 -10.79
C ASP A 145 -7.27 7.64 -10.82
N GLN A 146 -6.76 6.65 -10.08
CA GLN A 146 -7.32 5.30 -10.07
C GLN A 146 -8.48 5.14 -9.10
N VAL A 147 -8.40 5.73 -7.90
CA VAL A 147 -9.37 5.48 -6.81
C VAL A 147 -9.93 6.76 -6.18
N GLY A 148 -9.55 7.93 -6.68
CA GLY A 148 -10.18 9.20 -6.33
C GLY A 148 -9.74 9.77 -4.98
N VAL A 149 -8.52 9.46 -4.52
CA VAL A 149 -7.99 9.96 -3.25
C VAL A 149 -7.58 11.43 -3.37
N VAL A 150 -8.08 12.26 -2.46
CA VAL A 150 -7.79 13.70 -2.38
C VAL A 150 -7.19 14.11 -1.04
N ASN A 151 -7.59 13.46 0.05
CA ASN A 151 -7.03 13.69 1.38
C ASN A 151 -6.10 12.53 1.76
N PHE A 152 -4.80 12.78 1.79
CA PHE A 152 -3.78 11.75 2.04
C PHE A 152 -3.31 11.69 3.50
N GLU A 153 -3.81 12.54 4.39
CA GLU A 153 -3.41 12.52 5.81
C GLU A 153 -3.62 11.14 6.47
N PRO A 154 -4.77 10.45 6.28
CA PRO A 154 -4.97 9.11 6.83
C PRO A 154 -4.05 8.03 6.22
N TYR A 155 -3.46 8.29 5.05
CA TYR A 155 -2.52 7.37 4.38
C TYR A 155 -1.11 7.43 4.95
N LYS A 156 -0.77 8.45 5.75
CA LYS A 156 0.59 8.69 6.26
C LYS A 156 1.19 7.47 6.95
N SER A 157 0.45 6.82 7.84
CA SER A 157 0.92 5.62 8.55
C SER A 157 1.16 4.44 7.59
N LEU A 158 0.24 4.22 6.65
CA LEU A 158 0.34 3.16 5.63
C LEU A 158 1.53 3.39 4.68
N PHE A 159 1.78 4.64 4.29
CA PHE A 159 2.89 5.01 3.41
C PHE A 159 4.22 4.81 4.11
N MET A 160 4.35 5.28 5.35
CA MET A 160 5.59 5.14 6.11
C MET A 160 5.90 3.67 6.44
N GLN A 161 4.89 2.88 6.82
CA GLN A 161 5.06 1.44 7.06
C GLN A 161 5.40 0.67 5.77
N THR A 162 4.89 1.13 4.62
CA THR A 162 5.24 0.54 3.34
C THR A 162 6.66 0.89 2.92
N LEU A 163 7.05 2.16 3.05
CA LEU A 163 8.41 2.58 2.75
C LEU A 163 9.45 1.86 3.61
N SER A 164 9.16 1.64 4.90
CA SER A 164 10.10 1.00 5.82
C SER A 164 10.45 -0.45 5.45
N ARG A 165 9.59 -1.14 4.68
CA ARG A 165 9.85 -2.51 4.21
C ARG A 165 10.38 -2.60 2.77
N GLY A 166 10.62 -1.47 2.10
CA GLY A 166 11.04 -1.44 0.68
C GLY A 166 12.51 -1.74 0.42
N ARG A 167 13.36 -1.73 1.46
CA ARG A 167 14.81 -1.92 1.32
C ARG A 167 15.40 -2.67 2.51
N THR A 168 16.46 -3.43 2.26
CA THR A 168 17.32 -4.01 3.27
C THR A 168 18.65 -3.25 3.31
N CYS A 169 19.39 -3.37 4.41
CA CYS A 169 20.72 -2.78 4.55
C CYS A 169 21.73 -3.82 5.01
N TYR A 170 22.93 -3.75 4.46
CA TYR A 170 24.05 -4.61 4.85
C TYR A 170 25.34 -3.80 4.83
N LEU A 171 26.31 -4.22 5.64
CA LEU A 171 27.62 -3.57 5.70
C LEU A 171 28.50 -4.09 4.57
N GLY A 172 29.14 -3.17 3.85
CA GLY A 172 30.23 -3.51 2.92
C GLY A 172 31.54 -3.59 3.69
N LEU A 173 32.30 -2.50 3.68
CA LEU A 173 33.51 -2.37 4.50
C LEU A 173 33.18 -1.75 5.88
N PRO A 174 33.91 -2.13 6.94
CA PRO A 174 33.83 -1.47 8.24
C PRO A 174 34.06 0.05 8.12
N SER A 175 33.39 0.81 8.98
CA SER A 175 33.51 2.28 9.05
C SER A 175 33.03 3.05 7.80
N LEU A 176 32.41 2.40 6.82
CA LEU A 176 31.72 3.04 5.69
C LEU A 176 30.20 2.99 5.83
N PRO A 177 29.44 3.89 5.15
CA PRO A 177 27.99 3.83 5.13
C PRO A 177 27.46 2.49 4.62
N CYS A 178 26.37 2.00 5.24
CA CYS A 178 25.75 0.75 4.84
C CYS A 178 25.25 0.80 3.39
N LEU A 179 25.42 -0.33 2.68
CA LEU A 179 24.84 -0.56 1.37
C LEU A 179 23.36 -0.87 1.52
N ARG A 180 22.60 -0.53 0.47
CA ARG A 180 21.15 -0.78 0.39
C ARG A 180 20.91 -1.85 -0.66
N SER A 181 20.08 -2.84 -0.33
CA SER A 181 19.57 -3.81 -1.29
C SER A 181 18.05 -3.69 -1.41
N GLN A 182 17.57 -3.86 -2.63
CA GLN A 182 16.18 -3.71 -3.02
C GLN A 182 15.63 -5.08 -3.42
N PRO A 183 14.97 -5.81 -2.51
CA PRO A 183 14.44 -7.14 -2.82
C PRO A 183 13.33 -7.03 -3.86
N GLN A 184 13.35 -7.93 -4.84
CA GLN A 184 12.46 -7.89 -5.99
C GLN A 184 11.53 -9.11 -6.02
N ARG A 185 10.28 -8.95 -6.48
CA ARG A 185 9.33 -10.07 -6.61
C ARG A 185 9.66 -10.98 -7.79
N ASN A 186 10.24 -10.42 -8.84
CA ASN A 186 10.67 -11.11 -10.05
C ASN A 186 12.20 -11.32 -10.12
N TRP A 187 12.84 -11.53 -8.97
CA TRP A 187 14.30 -11.61 -8.83
C TRP A 187 14.99 -12.68 -9.70
N LYS A 188 14.26 -13.68 -10.19
CA LYS A 188 14.80 -14.72 -11.08
C LYS A 188 15.03 -14.24 -12.52
N ASP A 189 14.13 -13.38 -13.01
CA ASP A 189 14.00 -13.07 -14.44
C ASP A 189 14.12 -11.56 -14.73
N CYS A 190 14.30 -10.71 -13.71
CA CYS A 190 14.24 -9.25 -13.83
C CYS A 190 15.40 -8.61 -14.63
N GLY A 191 16.53 -9.30 -14.76
CA GLY A 191 17.77 -8.72 -15.26
C GLY A 191 18.12 -7.38 -14.58
N ALA A 192 18.78 -6.49 -15.32
CA ALA A 192 19.19 -5.18 -14.82
C ALA A 192 18.13 -4.07 -15.01
N LYS A 193 17.05 -4.30 -15.79
CA LYS A 193 16.10 -3.24 -16.19
C LYS A 193 14.63 -3.51 -15.84
N GLN A 194 14.21 -4.76 -15.62
CA GLN A 194 12.80 -5.13 -15.46
C GLN A 194 12.39 -5.41 -14.00
N GLY A 195 13.23 -5.02 -13.04
CA GLY A 195 12.95 -5.26 -11.61
C GLY A 195 11.66 -4.62 -11.12
N LEU A 196 11.01 -5.30 -10.19
CA LEU A 196 9.81 -4.85 -9.48
C LEU A 196 9.91 -5.21 -7.99
N PRO A 197 9.40 -4.38 -7.06
CA PRO A 197 9.63 -4.57 -5.63
C PRO A 197 8.92 -5.81 -5.08
N ALA A 198 9.49 -6.38 -4.02
CA ALA A 198 8.90 -7.53 -3.31
C ALA A 198 7.52 -7.21 -2.71
N VAL A 199 6.62 -8.21 -2.73
CA VAL A 199 5.26 -8.07 -2.18
C VAL A 199 5.27 -8.29 -0.67
N GLY A 200 5.03 -7.22 0.09
CA GLY A 200 5.04 -7.25 1.56
C GLY A 200 3.67 -7.24 2.24
N LEU A 201 2.58 -7.19 1.48
CA LEU A 201 1.21 -7.28 1.98
C LEU A 201 0.40 -8.15 1.02
N ARG A 202 -0.19 -9.23 1.53
CA ARG A 202 -1.02 -10.15 0.74
C ARG A 202 -2.49 -9.99 1.11
N LEU A 203 -3.38 -10.41 0.21
CA LEU A 203 -4.83 -10.40 0.44
C LEU A 203 -5.20 -11.24 1.68
N SER A 204 -4.53 -12.38 1.89
CA SER A 204 -4.68 -13.24 3.07
C SER A 204 -4.47 -12.50 4.39
N ASP A 205 -3.53 -11.55 4.43
CA ASP A 205 -3.22 -10.77 5.64
C ASP A 205 -4.38 -9.84 5.99
N LEU A 206 -5.03 -9.25 4.97
CA LEU A 206 -6.20 -8.40 5.16
C LEU A 206 -7.43 -9.21 5.59
N ILE A 207 -7.62 -10.40 5.03
CA ILE A 207 -8.69 -11.32 5.42
C ILE A 207 -8.49 -11.79 6.88
N ALA A 208 -7.25 -12.03 7.31
CA ALA A 208 -6.96 -12.37 8.70
C ALA A 208 -7.29 -11.20 9.65
N ARG A 209 -6.95 -9.96 9.28
CA ARG A 209 -7.31 -8.75 10.06
C ARG A 209 -8.82 -8.53 10.14
N LEU A 210 -9.57 -8.95 9.11
CA LEU A 210 -11.03 -8.84 9.07
C LEU A 210 -11.69 -9.63 10.21
N GLN A 211 -11.16 -10.80 10.57
CA GLN A 211 -11.67 -11.60 11.68
C GLN A 211 -11.60 -10.85 13.02
N HIS A 212 -10.54 -10.08 13.23
CA HIS A 212 -10.42 -9.23 14.42
C HIS A 212 -11.48 -8.12 14.43
N CYS A 213 -11.80 -7.54 13.27
CA CYS A 213 -12.86 -6.53 13.16
C CYS A 213 -14.25 -7.11 13.51
N TYR A 214 -14.52 -8.37 13.14
CA TYR A 214 -15.73 -9.07 13.55
C TYR A 214 -15.82 -9.30 15.06
N GLN A 215 -14.71 -9.66 15.70
CA GLN A 215 -14.64 -9.79 17.16
C GLN A 215 -14.91 -8.46 17.87
N LEU A 216 -14.31 -7.36 17.40
CA LEU A 216 -14.55 -6.02 17.94
C LEU A 216 -16.03 -5.62 17.81
N THR A 217 -16.63 -5.89 16.64
CA THR A 217 -18.05 -5.64 16.37
C THR A 217 -18.96 -6.43 17.32
N THR A 218 -18.67 -7.73 17.51
CA THR A 218 -19.41 -8.58 18.45
C THR A 218 -19.28 -8.09 19.90
N SER A 219 -18.10 -7.56 20.27
CA SER A 219 -17.85 -7.00 21.62
C SER A 219 -18.46 -5.61 21.86
N GLY A 220 -19.04 -4.98 20.83
CA GLY A 220 -19.66 -3.65 20.93
C GLY A 220 -18.70 -2.48 20.87
N ARG A 221 -17.40 -2.70 20.59
CA ARG A 221 -16.38 -1.66 20.40
C ARG A 221 -16.42 -1.09 18.98
N PHE A 222 -17.48 -0.35 18.68
CA PHE A 222 -17.79 0.10 17.31
C PHE A 222 -16.79 1.12 16.76
N GLU A 223 -16.29 2.05 17.58
CA GLU A 223 -15.33 3.07 17.15
C GLU A 223 -14.00 2.42 16.73
N GLU A 224 -13.42 1.56 17.58
CA GLU A 224 -12.23 0.77 17.24
C GLU A 224 -12.45 -0.13 16.01
N ALA A 225 -13.64 -0.75 15.89
CA ALA A 225 -13.95 -1.60 14.74
C ALA A 225 -13.96 -0.78 13.43
N VAL A 226 -14.58 0.40 13.42
CA VAL A 226 -14.64 1.29 12.25
C VAL A 226 -13.24 1.71 11.82
N GLU A 227 -12.38 2.09 12.76
CA GLU A 227 -10.98 2.43 12.46
C GLU A 227 -10.25 1.25 11.81
N ARG A 228 -10.40 0.04 12.35
CA ARG A 228 -9.75 -1.17 11.80
C ARG A 228 -10.30 -1.56 10.43
N PHE A 229 -11.62 -1.49 10.21
CA PHE A 229 -12.22 -1.69 8.90
C PHE A 229 -11.71 -0.67 7.88
N ARG A 230 -11.56 0.60 8.28
CA ARG A 230 -11.03 1.65 7.40
C ARG A 230 -9.58 1.40 7.04
N VAL A 231 -8.74 0.99 7.99
CA VAL A 231 -7.35 0.61 7.71
C VAL A 231 -7.29 -0.53 6.68
N ILE A 232 -8.15 -1.55 6.80
CA ILE A 232 -8.24 -2.63 5.80
C ILE A 232 -8.64 -2.07 4.43
N LEU A 233 -9.71 -1.27 4.37
CA LEU A 233 -10.22 -0.67 3.14
C LEU A 233 -9.14 0.15 2.42
N LEU A 234 -8.41 0.99 3.15
CA LEU A 234 -7.32 1.82 2.61
C LEU A 234 -6.06 1.01 2.26
N SER A 235 -5.90 -0.19 2.81
CA SER A 235 -4.79 -1.10 2.46
C SER A 235 -5.05 -1.86 1.15
N VAL A 236 -6.31 -2.00 0.72
CA VAL A 236 -6.63 -2.75 -0.52
C VAL A 236 -5.97 -2.15 -1.77
N PRO A 237 -6.00 -0.82 -2.02
CA PRO A 237 -5.27 -0.20 -3.12
C PRO A 237 -3.73 -0.38 -3.07
N LEU A 238 -3.20 -0.86 -1.93
CA LEU A 238 -1.78 -1.11 -1.74
C LEU A 238 -1.42 -2.61 -1.89
N LEU A 239 -2.31 -3.41 -2.47
CA LEU A 239 -2.04 -4.82 -2.78
C LEU A 239 -1.40 -4.98 -4.16
N VAL A 240 -0.67 -6.09 -4.30
CA VAL A 240 -0.30 -6.68 -5.58
C VAL A 240 -0.92 -8.07 -5.62
N VAL A 241 -1.83 -8.31 -6.56
CA VAL A 241 -2.53 -9.60 -6.72
C VAL A 241 -2.28 -10.19 -8.10
N ASP A 242 -2.23 -11.52 -8.17
CA ASP A 242 -1.77 -12.24 -9.35
C ASP A 242 -2.92 -12.59 -10.29
N ASN A 243 -4.09 -12.92 -9.72
CA ASN A 243 -5.19 -13.54 -10.46
C ASN A 243 -6.46 -12.69 -10.48
N LYS A 244 -7.28 -12.84 -11.53
CA LYS A 244 -8.59 -12.16 -11.63
C LYS A 244 -9.54 -12.47 -10.46
N GLN A 245 -9.44 -13.67 -9.90
CA GLN A 245 -10.23 -14.06 -8.74
C GLN A 245 -9.84 -13.24 -7.50
N GLU A 246 -8.55 -13.05 -7.24
CA GLU A 246 -8.08 -12.23 -6.11
C GLU A 246 -8.48 -10.75 -6.27
N ILE A 247 -8.54 -10.24 -7.51
CA ILE A 247 -9.08 -8.90 -7.77
C ILE A 247 -10.56 -8.82 -7.33
N ALA A 248 -11.36 -9.83 -7.67
CA ALA A 248 -12.76 -9.89 -7.26
C ALA A 248 -12.91 -9.99 -5.74
N GLU A 249 -12.08 -10.82 -5.09
CA GLU A 249 -12.05 -10.95 -3.63
C GLU A 249 -11.62 -9.65 -2.93
N ALA A 250 -10.66 -8.91 -3.49
CA ALA A 250 -10.27 -7.59 -3.01
C ALA A 250 -11.41 -6.56 -3.11
N GLN A 251 -12.18 -6.58 -4.20
CA GLN A 251 -13.37 -5.72 -4.36
C GLN A 251 -14.51 -6.12 -3.40
N GLN A 252 -14.70 -7.42 -3.17
CA GLN A 252 -15.65 -7.91 -2.16
C GLN A 252 -15.22 -7.46 -0.76
N LEU A 253 -13.92 -7.51 -0.44
CA LEU A 253 -13.39 -7.05 0.83
C LEU A 253 -13.65 -5.55 1.07
N ILE A 254 -13.47 -4.72 0.04
CA ILE A 254 -13.85 -3.29 0.09
C ILE A 254 -15.34 -3.15 0.40
N THR A 255 -16.19 -3.92 -0.28
CA THR A 255 -17.64 -3.90 -0.08
C THR A 255 -18.01 -4.28 1.35
N ILE A 256 -17.42 -5.34 1.89
CA ILE A 256 -17.62 -5.75 3.29
C ILE A 256 -17.21 -4.60 4.23
N CYS A 257 -16.02 -4.03 4.06
CA CYS A 257 -15.56 -2.94 4.92
C CYS A 257 -16.51 -1.72 4.85
N ARG A 258 -17.02 -1.37 3.66
CA ARG A 258 -18.03 -0.31 3.50
C ARG A 258 -19.29 -0.61 4.31
N GLU A 259 -19.90 -1.78 4.12
CA GLU A 259 -21.17 -2.14 4.76
C GLU A 259 -21.07 -2.04 6.28
N TYR A 260 -19.95 -2.52 6.84
CA TYR A 260 -19.68 -2.42 8.27
C TYR A 260 -19.44 -0.99 8.72
N ILE A 261 -18.61 -0.20 8.02
CA ILE A 261 -18.33 1.19 8.41
C ILE A 261 -19.62 2.02 8.41
N VAL A 262 -20.39 1.99 7.32
CA VAL A 262 -21.63 2.76 7.21
C VAL A 262 -22.62 2.36 8.31
N GLY A 263 -22.81 1.05 8.50
CA GLY A 263 -23.75 0.53 9.50
C GLY A 263 -23.34 0.86 10.94
N LEU A 264 -22.07 0.67 11.29
CA LEU A 264 -21.56 0.94 12.63
C LEU A 264 -21.50 2.44 12.94
N THR A 265 -21.09 3.28 11.99
CA THR A 265 -21.12 4.74 12.17
C THR A 265 -22.55 5.23 12.37
N MET A 266 -23.51 4.71 11.59
CA MET A 266 -24.92 5.05 11.77
C MET A 266 -25.45 4.64 13.15
N GLU A 267 -25.11 3.43 13.62
CA GLU A 267 -25.54 2.95 14.94
C GLU A 267 -24.94 3.77 16.08
N THR A 268 -23.69 4.22 15.94
CA THR A 268 -23.04 5.15 16.87
C THR A 268 -23.75 6.50 16.90
N GLU A 269 -24.10 7.07 15.74
CA GLU A 269 -24.86 8.33 15.67
C GLU A 269 -26.29 8.17 16.21
N ARG A 270 -26.94 7.03 15.96
CA ARG A 270 -28.26 6.71 16.53
C ARG A 270 -28.21 6.72 18.06
N LYS A 271 -27.13 6.23 18.67
CA LYS A 271 -26.98 6.23 20.14
C LYS A 271 -26.75 7.63 20.72
N LYS A 272 -26.25 8.58 19.94
CA LYS A 272 -26.00 9.98 20.37
C LYS A 272 -27.26 10.85 20.32
N LEU A 273 -28.25 10.49 19.49
CA LEU A 273 -29.47 11.29 19.34
C LEU A 273 -30.37 11.25 20.60
N PRO A 274 -31.00 12.38 20.96
CA PRO A 274 -31.96 12.45 22.06
C PRO A 274 -33.22 11.62 21.78
N LYS A 275 -33.99 11.32 22.83
CA LYS A 275 -35.18 10.44 22.77
C LYS A 275 -36.42 11.05 23.41
N ASP A 276 -36.41 12.38 23.58
CA ASP A 276 -37.39 13.09 24.41
C ASP A 276 -38.69 13.34 23.65
N THR A 277 -38.60 13.64 22.35
CA THR A 277 -39.78 13.85 21.49
C THR A 277 -40.11 12.62 20.64
N LEU A 278 -41.39 12.50 20.28
CA LEU A 278 -41.87 11.41 19.44
C LEU A 278 -41.16 11.36 18.09
N ASP A 279 -40.90 12.51 17.45
CA ASP A 279 -40.21 12.54 16.15
C ASP A 279 -38.74 12.11 16.25
N GLN A 280 -38.08 12.39 17.37
CA GLN A 280 -36.74 11.85 17.64
C GLN A 280 -36.80 10.32 17.81
N GLN A 281 -37.81 9.79 18.50
CA GLN A 281 -38.01 8.35 18.64
C GLN A 281 -38.31 7.66 17.29
N LYS A 282 -39.08 8.31 16.41
CA LYS A 282 -39.30 7.86 15.03
C LYS A 282 -37.97 7.80 14.27
N ARG A 283 -37.15 8.85 14.34
CA ARG A 283 -35.84 8.89 13.69
C ARG A 283 -34.90 7.78 14.18
N LEU A 284 -34.90 7.50 15.49
CA LEU A 284 -34.15 6.39 16.07
C LEU A 284 -34.60 5.03 15.50
N CYS A 285 -35.91 4.83 15.34
CA CYS A 285 -36.46 3.61 14.75
C CYS A 285 -36.12 3.50 13.26
N GLU A 286 -36.22 4.60 12.50
CA GLU A 286 -35.82 4.65 11.09
C GLU A 286 -34.36 4.22 10.91
N MET A 287 -33.42 4.82 11.66
CA MET A 287 -32.00 4.47 11.58
C MET A 287 -31.75 3.00 11.95
N ALA A 288 -32.43 2.49 12.98
CA ALA A 288 -32.33 1.08 13.35
C ALA A 288 -32.88 0.15 12.24
N ALA A 289 -33.95 0.55 11.55
CA ALA A 289 -34.51 -0.20 10.43
C ALA A 289 -33.59 -0.18 9.21
N TYR A 290 -32.97 0.96 8.90
CA TYR A 290 -31.97 1.04 7.83
C TYR A 290 -30.79 0.11 8.11
N PHE A 291 -30.39 -0.02 9.38
CA PHE A 291 -29.27 -0.90 9.73
C PHE A 291 -29.57 -2.37 9.43
N THR A 292 -30.85 -2.77 9.47
CA THR A 292 -31.26 -4.13 9.10
C THR A 292 -31.08 -4.45 7.61
N HIS A 293 -30.80 -3.45 6.78
CA HIS A 293 -30.54 -3.62 5.34
C HIS A 293 -29.05 -3.63 4.98
N CYS A 294 -28.15 -3.33 5.93
CA CYS A 294 -26.72 -3.49 5.72
C CYS A 294 -26.37 -4.98 5.60
N ASN A 295 -25.51 -5.33 4.65
CA ASN A 295 -25.13 -6.73 4.41
C ASN A 295 -23.99 -7.16 5.35
N LEU A 296 -24.34 -7.53 6.58
CA LEU A 296 -23.40 -8.01 7.59
C LEU A 296 -23.41 -9.54 7.68
N GLN A 297 -22.44 -10.10 8.42
CA GLN A 297 -22.47 -11.52 8.77
C GLN A 297 -23.71 -11.86 9.61
N PRO A 298 -24.26 -13.09 9.50
CA PRO A 298 -25.47 -13.48 10.22
C PRO A 298 -25.44 -13.21 11.72
N VAL A 299 -24.28 -13.43 12.38
CA VAL A 299 -24.11 -13.17 13.81
C VAL A 299 -24.36 -11.71 14.20
N HIS A 300 -23.91 -10.76 13.37
CA HIS A 300 -24.12 -9.33 13.59
C HIS A 300 -25.53 -8.91 13.17
N MET A 301 -26.06 -9.48 12.08
CA MET A 301 -27.44 -9.23 11.65
C MET A 301 -28.46 -9.59 12.72
N VAL A 302 -28.25 -10.68 13.46
CA VAL A 302 -29.09 -11.04 14.61
C VAL A 302 -29.09 -9.95 15.69
N LEU A 303 -27.93 -9.32 15.98
CA LEU A 303 -27.84 -8.25 16.96
C LEU A 303 -28.57 -6.98 16.51
N VAL A 304 -28.44 -6.63 15.23
CA VAL A 304 -29.10 -5.46 14.63
C VAL A 304 -30.62 -5.66 14.61
N LEU A 305 -31.10 -6.80 14.11
CA LEU A 305 -32.53 -7.12 14.08
C LEU A 305 -33.14 -7.18 15.48
N ARG A 306 -32.41 -7.71 16.47
CA ARG A 306 -32.87 -7.71 17.87
C ARG A 306 -33.04 -6.28 18.41
N THR A 307 -32.14 -5.38 18.05
CA THR A 307 -32.20 -3.97 18.44
C THR A 307 -33.38 -3.27 17.77
N ALA A 308 -33.55 -3.45 16.46
CA ALA A 308 -34.68 -2.91 15.70
C ALA A 308 -36.02 -3.43 16.25
N LEU A 309 -36.14 -4.73 16.50
CA LEU A 309 -37.33 -5.36 17.07
C LEU A 309 -37.76 -4.68 18.39
N ASN A 310 -36.81 -4.48 19.30
CA ASN A 310 -37.10 -3.86 20.61
C ASN A 310 -37.53 -2.39 20.48
N LEU A 311 -36.95 -1.64 19.55
CA LEU A 311 -37.30 -0.23 19.33
C LEU A 311 -38.70 -0.10 18.72
N PHE A 312 -38.98 -0.89 17.68
CA PHE A 312 -40.29 -0.87 17.01
C PHE A 312 -41.42 -1.39 17.90
N PHE A 313 -41.14 -2.37 18.75
CA PHE A 313 -42.12 -2.84 19.75
C PHE A 313 -42.48 -1.74 20.76
N LYS A 314 -41.48 -0.97 21.24
CA LYS A 314 -41.71 0.16 22.15
C LYS A 314 -42.48 1.31 21.48
N LEU A 315 -42.22 1.56 20.19
CA LEU A 315 -42.93 2.55 19.37
C LEU A 315 -44.36 2.11 18.98
N ARG A 316 -44.78 0.88 19.37
CA ARG A 316 -46.07 0.29 18.99
C ARG A 316 -46.27 0.12 17.48
N ASN A 317 -45.17 -0.04 16.73
CA ASN A 317 -45.19 -0.39 15.32
C ASN A 317 -45.08 -1.92 15.16
N PHE A 318 -46.18 -2.61 15.47
CA PHE A 318 -46.20 -4.07 15.62
C PHE A 318 -46.17 -4.81 14.28
N LYS A 319 -46.72 -4.25 13.20
CA LYS A 319 -46.70 -4.89 11.87
C LYS A 319 -45.25 -4.95 11.35
N THR A 320 -44.53 -3.84 11.43
CA THR A 320 -43.12 -3.80 11.04
C THR A 320 -42.23 -4.60 12.01
N ALA A 321 -42.48 -4.52 13.32
CA ALA A 321 -41.78 -5.34 14.32
C ALA A 321 -41.92 -6.86 14.06
N ALA A 322 -43.11 -7.32 13.67
CA ALA A 322 -43.35 -8.73 13.36
C ALA A 322 -42.50 -9.21 12.15
N SER A 323 -42.31 -8.35 11.14
CA SER A 323 -41.41 -8.64 10.02
C SER A 323 -39.96 -8.83 10.48
N PHE A 324 -39.45 -7.92 11.34
CA PHE A 324 -38.10 -8.06 11.90
C PHE A 324 -37.95 -9.33 12.75
N ALA A 325 -38.95 -9.68 13.55
CA ALA A 325 -38.94 -10.90 14.35
C ALA A 325 -38.88 -12.17 13.49
N ARG A 326 -39.65 -12.23 12.39
CA ARG A 326 -39.58 -13.36 11.44
C ARG A 326 -38.20 -13.50 10.80
N ARG A 327 -37.66 -12.40 10.26
CA ARG A 327 -36.31 -12.39 9.67
C ARG A 327 -35.23 -12.74 10.69
N LEU A 328 -35.39 -12.32 11.95
CA LEU A 328 -34.47 -12.68 13.03
C LEU A 328 -34.49 -14.20 13.28
N LEU A 329 -35.68 -14.81 13.33
CA LEU A 329 -35.83 -16.26 13.54
C LEU A 329 -35.26 -17.09 12.38
N GLU A 330 -35.38 -16.60 11.14
CA GLU A 330 -34.81 -17.24 9.95
C GLU A 330 -33.27 -17.32 9.99
N LEU A 331 -32.61 -16.36 10.63
CA LEU A 331 -31.15 -16.36 10.79
C LEU A 331 -30.64 -17.38 11.83
N GLY A 332 -31.53 -18.11 12.52
CA GLY A 332 -31.16 -19.14 13.49
C GLY A 332 -30.42 -18.59 14.72
N PRO A 333 -31.04 -17.70 15.52
CA PRO A 333 -30.41 -17.13 16.71
C PRO A 333 -30.26 -18.18 17.83
N LYS A 334 -29.47 -17.86 18.86
CA LYS A 334 -29.36 -18.69 20.07
C LYS A 334 -30.74 -18.98 20.70
N PRO A 335 -30.96 -20.16 21.34
CA PRO A 335 -32.27 -20.58 21.84
C PRO A 335 -32.99 -19.53 22.71
N ASP A 336 -32.27 -18.86 23.61
CA ASP A 336 -32.84 -17.84 24.50
C ASP A 336 -33.40 -16.64 23.72
N VAL A 337 -32.64 -16.18 22.72
CA VAL A 337 -33.04 -15.08 21.84
C VAL A 337 -34.21 -15.52 20.95
N ALA A 338 -34.21 -16.77 20.48
CA ALA A 338 -35.31 -17.33 19.69
C ALA A 338 -36.62 -17.37 20.51
N GLN A 339 -36.57 -17.85 21.75
CA GLN A 339 -37.74 -17.90 22.64
C GLN A 339 -38.28 -16.50 22.94
N GLN A 340 -37.40 -15.54 23.26
CA GLN A 340 -37.79 -14.15 23.48
C GLN A 340 -38.44 -13.55 22.22
N THR A 341 -37.86 -13.80 21.05
CA THR A 341 -38.36 -13.29 19.76
C THR A 341 -39.72 -13.86 19.42
N ARG A 342 -39.95 -15.17 19.62
CA ARG A 342 -41.27 -15.80 19.42
C ARG A 342 -42.35 -15.21 20.34
N LYS A 343 -42.00 -14.92 21.60
CA LYS A 343 -42.92 -14.28 22.55
C LYS A 343 -43.32 -12.87 22.10
N ILE A 344 -42.36 -12.09 21.62
CA ILE A 344 -42.62 -10.75 21.08
C ILE A 344 -43.46 -10.84 19.80
N LEU A 345 -43.14 -11.77 18.90
CA LEU A 345 -43.88 -12.00 17.66
C LEU A 345 -45.35 -12.34 17.94
N ALA A 346 -45.62 -13.28 18.86
CA ALA A 346 -46.98 -13.63 19.25
C ALA A 346 -47.75 -12.45 19.87
N ALA A 347 -47.06 -11.51 20.54
CA ALA A 347 -47.67 -10.28 21.03
C ALA A 347 -47.96 -9.29 19.89
N CYS A 348 -47.05 -9.13 18.93
CA CYS A 348 -47.29 -8.30 17.74
C CYS A 348 -48.44 -8.82 16.88
N GLU A 349 -48.59 -10.15 16.75
CA GLU A 349 -49.63 -10.79 15.92
C GLU A 349 -51.05 -10.55 16.46
N LYS A 350 -51.20 -10.29 17.76
CA LYS A 350 -52.50 -9.90 18.35
C LYS A 350 -52.96 -8.52 17.89
N THR A 351 -52.04 -7.64 17.46
CA THR A 351 -52.34 -6.26 17.04
C THR A 351 -51.42 -5.88 15.89
N LEU A 352 -51.69 -6.40 14.69
CA LEU A 352 -50.89 -6.19 13.47
C LEU A 352 -51.10 -4.80 12.83
N THR A 353 -50.92 -3.74 13.62
CA THR A 353 -51.06 -2.35 13.17
C THR A 353 -49.81 -1.55 13.53
N ASP A 354 -49.41 -0.63 12.65
CA ASP A 354 -48.36 0.33 12.96
C ASP A 354 -48.99 1.64 13.44
N ALA A 355 -48.61 2.12 14.62
CA ALA A 355 -49.14 3.34 15.23
C ALA A 355 -48.64 4.62 14.54
N HIS A 356 -47.42 4.59 13.99
CA HIS A 356 -46.76 5.75 13.40
C HIS A 356 -46.18 5.42 12.03
N GLN A 357 -46.44 6.29 11.05
CA GLN A 357 -45.78 6.24 9.74
C GLN A 357 -44.31 6.69 9.88
N LEU A 358 -43.41 5.86 9.37
CA LEU A 358 -41.96 6.13 9.32
C LEU A 358 -41.50 6.26 7.87
N ASN A 359 -40.39 6.94 7.63
CA ASN A 359 -39.71 6.98 6.33
C ASN A 359 -38.90 5.69 6.10
N TYR A 360 -39.56 4.56 6.12
CA TYR A 360 -38.94 3.25 5.91
C TYR A 360 -39.90 2.35 5.15
N ASP A 361 -39.42 1.79 4.05
CA ASP A 361 -40.17 0.87 3.21
C ASP A 361 -39.38 -0.46 3.16
N PRO A 362 -39.92 -1.55 3.74
CA PRO A 362 -39.25 -2.84 3.76
C PRO A 362 -39.27 -3.57 2.41
N HIS A 363 -40.12 -3.16 1.46
CA HIS A 363 -40.28 -3.85 0.17
C HIS A 363 -39.51 -3.16 -0.96
N ASN A 364 -39.15 -1.90 -0.79
CA ASN A 364 -38.43 -1.13 -1.80
C ASN A 364 -36.93 -1.07 -1.50
N PRO A 365 -36.07 -1.69 -2.33
CA PRO A 365 -34.62 -1.63 -2.13
C PRO A 365 -34.09 -0.19 -2.14
N PHE A 366 -33.23 0.12 -1.18
CA PHE A 366 -32.57 1.42 -1.06
C PHE A 366 -31.08 1.26 -0.74
N ASP A 367 -30.30 2.24 -1.18
CA ASP A 367 -28.94 2.45 -0.68
C ASP A 367 -28.98 3.44 0.49
N LEU A 368 -28.06 3.34 1.43
CA LEU A 368 -28.01 4.28 2.56
C LEU A 368 -27.02 5.41 2.28
N CYS A 369 -27.44 6.66 2.46
CA CYS A 369 -26.54 7.80 2.38
C CYS A 369 -25.52 7.78 3.52
N GLY A 370 -24.23 7.61 3.21
CA GLY A 370 -23.14 7.51 4.19
C GLY A 370 -22.79 8.79 4.95
N ALA A 371 -23.60 9.86 4.85
CA ALA A 371 -23.45 11.11 5.61
C ALA A 371 -24.73 11.48 6.37
N SER A 372 -25.88 11.51 5.69
CA SER A 372 -27.16 11.91 6.30
C SER A 372 -27.95 10.75 6.91
N PHE A 373 -27.56 9.50 6.62
CA PHE A 373 -28.29 8.29 7.00
C PHE A 373 -29.78 8.32 6.59
N VAL A 374 -30.03 8.77 5.36
CA VAL A 374 -31.35 8.76 4.71
C VAL A 374 -31.34 7.70 3.60
N PRO A 375 -32.44 6.94 3.43
CA PRO A 375 -32.55 5.93 2.39
C PRO A 375 -32.65 6.59 1.01
N LEU A 376 -31.86 6.08 0.07
CA LEU A 376 -31.82 6.45 -1.34
C LEU A 376 -32.50 5.34 -2.13
N TYR A 377 -33.80 5.49 -2.36
CA TYR A 377 -34.59 4.55 -3.14
C TYR A 377 -34.17 4.54 -4.62
N ARG A 378 -34.32 3.37 -5.26
CA ARG A 378 -33.98 3.20 -6.68
C ARG A 378 -34.68 4.23 -7.56
N GLY A 379 -33.95 4.78 -8.52
CA GLY A 379 -34.44 5.79 -9.48
C GLY A 379 -34.15 7.23 -9.08
N ARG A 380 -33.71 7.49 -7.84
CA ARG A 380 -33.20 8.82 -7.45
C ARG A 380 -31.71 8.97 -7.83
N PRO A 381 -31.23 10.20 -8.11
CA PRO A 381 -29.83 10.44 -8.37
C PRO A 381 -28.99 10.12 -7.12
N VAL A 382 -27.92 9.33 -7.31
CA VAL A 382 -27.00 8.91 -6.25
C VAL A 382 -25.58 9.18 -6.73
N GLU A 383 -24.78 9.80 -5.85
CA GLU A 383 -23.35 9.97 -6.06
C GLU A 383 -22.61 8.90 -5.26
N LYS A 384 -21.57 8.31 -5.83
CA LYS A 384 -20.85 7.20 -5.21
C LYS A 384 -19.40 7.57 -4.90
N CYS A 385 -18.88 6.98 -3.83
CA CYS A 385 -17.46 6.96 -3.56
C CYS A 385 -16.75 6.07 -4.60
N PRO A 386 -15.74 6.57 -5.33
CA PRO A 386 -15.06 5.81 -6.38
C PRO A 386 -14.33 4.56 -5.88
N LEU A 387 -13.85 4.57 -4.62
CA LEU A 387 -13.14 3.44 -4.02
C LEU A 387 -14.11 2.45 -3.35
N SER A 388 -14.90 2.92 -2.38
CA SER A 388 -15.71 2.03 -1.53
C SER A 388 -17.08 1.69 -2.12
N GLY A 389 -17.56 2.48 -3.08
CA GLY A 389 -18.94 2.39 -3.56
C GLY A 389 -19.98 2.87 -2.56
N ALA A 390 -19.57 3.59 -1.50
CA ALA A 390 -20.52 4.23 -0.57
C ALA A 390 -21.40 5.23 -1.30
N CYS A 391 -22.72 5.14 -1.07
CA CYS A 391 -23.71 5.98 -1.72
C CYS A 391 -23.96 7.26 -0.92
N TYR A 392 -24.18 8.37 -1.62
CA TYR A 392 -24.41 9.69 -1.06
C TYR A 392 -25.51 10.42 -1.81
N CYS A 393 -26.19 11.34 -1.12
CA CYS A 393 -27.07 12.31 -1.76
C CYS A 393 -26.25 13.24 -2.68
N PRO A 394 -26.82 13.73 -3.80
CA PRO A 394 -26.13 14.63 -4.72
C PRO A 394 -25.56 15.91 -4.07
N THR A 395 -26.15 16.36 -2.95
CA THR A 395 -25.68 17.50 -2.16
C THR A 395 -24.27 17.33 -1.60
N TYR A 396 -23.75 16.10 -1.53
CA TYR A 396 -22.42 15.79 -1.01
C TYR A 396 -21.38 15.56 -2.12
N LYS A 397 -21.72 15.77 -3.39
CA LYS A 397 -20.77 15.66 -4.50
C LYS A 397 -19.58 16.61 -4.29
N GLY A 398 -18.37 16.14 -4.57
CA GLY A 398 -17.12 16.90 -4.39
C GLY A 398 -16.64 17.00 -2.94
N GLN A 399 -17.39 16.50 -1.95
CA GLN A 399 -16.92 16.43 -0.57
C GLN A 399 -16.09 15.17 -0.32
N VAL A 400 -15.33 15.19 0.78
CA VAL A 400 -14.61 14.01 1.26
C VAL A 400 -15.59 12.97 1.82
N CYS A 401 -15.46 11.74 1.35
CA CYS A 401 -16.23 10.58 1.77
C CYS A 401 -16.05 10.29 3.27
N ARG A 402 -17.16 10.14 4.01
CA ARG A 402 -17.14 9.83 5.46
C ARG A 402 -16.74 8.39 5.78
N VAL A 403 -16.87 7.48 4.81
CA VAL A 403 -16.48 6.07 4.97
C VAL A 403 -14.96 5.91 4.87
N THR A 404 -14.38 6.40 3.77
CA THR A 404 -12.95 6.27 3.48
C THR A 404 -12.10 7.37 4.11
N GLU A 405 -12.68 8.56 4.36
CA GLU A 405 -12.01 9.79 4.83
C GLU A 405 -10.93 10.38 3.90
N VAL A 406 -10.72 9.74 2.75
CA VAL A 406 -9.62 10.08 1.83
C VAL A 406 -10.12 10.40 0.42
N THR A 407 -11.28 9.88 0.00
CA THR A 407 -11.75 9.99 -1.39
C THR A 407 -12.78 11.09 -1.60
N GLU A 408 -12.83 11.61 -2.82
CA GLU A 408 -13.83 12.59 -3.26
C GLU A 408 -15.10 11.89 -3.77
N ILE A 409 -16.26 12.33 -3.30
CA ILE A 409 -17.57 11.75 -3.67
C ILE A 409 -17.95 12.18 -5.10
N GLY A 410 -18.28 11.22 -5.96
CA GLY A 410 -18.77 11.49 -7.32
C GLY A 410 -17.67 11.87 -8.32
N LYS A 411 -16.41 11.55 -7.99
CA LYS A 411 -15.27 11.74 -8.88
C LYS A 411 -15.17 10.60 -9.89
N ASP A 412 -14.95 10.94 -11.16
CA ASP A 412 -14.67 9.99 -12.21
C ASP A 412 -13.23 9.49 -12.10
N VAL A 413 -13.06 8.17 -12.11
CA VAL A 413 -11.77 7.50 -11.88
C VAL A 413 -11.58 6.35 -12.86
N ILE A 414 -10.33 5.94 -13.05
CA ILE A 414 -9.95 4.78 -13.88
C ILE A 414 -10.42 3.45 -13.24
N GLY A 415 -10.60 3.45 -11.92
CA GLY A 415 -10.96 2.29 -11.10
C GLY A 415 -9.75 1.60 -10.47
N LEU A 416 -10.00 0.81 -9.42
CA LEU A 416 -8.97 0.13 -8.63
C LEU A 416 -7.97 -0.65 -9.51
N ARG A 417 -6.66 -0.38 -9.35
CA ARG A 417 -5.57 -1.14 -9.96
C ARG A 417 -4.70 -1.76 -8.88
N VAL A 418 -4.71 -3.08 -8.80
CA VAL A 418 -3.95 -3.89 -7.83
C VAL A 418 -3.24 -5.08 -8.49
N SER A 419 -3.39 -5.27 -9.81
CA SER A 419 -2.77 -6.36 -10.56
C SER A 419 -2.16 -5.88 -11.87
N PRO A 420 -1.01 -6.44 -12.30
CA PRO A 420 -0.48 -6.24 -13.65
C PRO A 420 -1.46 -6.64 -14.75
N LEU A 421 -2.38 -7.58 -14.46
CA LEU A 421 -3.40 -8.05 -15.41
C LEU A 421 -4.35 -6.95 -15.91
N GLN A 422 -4.44 -5.83 -15.20
CA GLN A 422 -5.36 -4.74 -15.50
C GLN A 422 -4.79 -3.69 -16.47
N PHE A 423 -3.55 -3.90 -16.95
CA PHE A 423 -2.83 -3.00 -17.86
C PHE A 423 -2.54 -3.67 -19.22
N ARG A 424 -3.52 -4.41 -19.75
CA ARG A 424 -3.44 -5.06 -21.05
C ARG A 424 -4.03 -4.22 -22.16
#